data_AF-A0A8D6U7R4-F1
#
_entry.id   AF-A0A8D6U7R4-F1
#
_cell.length_a   1.000
_cell.length_b   1.000
_cell.length_c   1.000
_cell.angle_alpha   90.00
_cell.angle_beta   90.00
_cell.angle_gamma   90.00
#
_symmetry.space_group_name_H-M   'P 1'
#
loop_
_entity.id
_entity.type
_entity.pdbx_description
1 polymer ?
#
loop_
_entity_poly.entity_id
_entity_poly.type
_entity_poly.pdbx_seq_one_letter_code
_entity_poly.pdbx_strand_id
1 'polypeptide(L)'
;MRELHQEKSIDVLTIEETVNSRPVTTKVDDLKSTLLVASDFFAVYKWEISGKADFEKTADYSLFSVLDGQGSLNVDGQDYDIVK
;
A
#
# COMPACT_ATOMS: atom_id res chain seq x y z
N MET A 1 -20.45 -2.54 -29.23
CA MET A 1 -19.45 -3.41 -28.58
C MET A 1 -18.16 -2.63 -28.49
N ARG A 2 -17.42 -2.75 -27.38
CA ARG A 2 -16.21 -1.95 -27.12
C ARG A 2 -14.99 -2.78 -27.53
N GLU A 3 -14.19 -2.28 -28.45
CA GLU A 3 -13.01 -2.98 -28.98
C GLU A 3 -11.91 -3.13 -27.93
N LEU A 4 -11.25 -4.29 -28.00
CA LEU A 4 -10.29 -4.80 -27.04
C LEU A 4 -8.88 -4.56 -27.60
N HIS A 5 -8.26 -3.45 -27.25
CA HIS A 5 -6.86 -3.17 -27.61
C HIS A 5 -5.90 -3.95 -26.70
N GLN A 6 -5.81 -5.26 -26.92
CA GLN A 6 -4.97 -6.20 -26.17
C GLN A 6 -3.48 -6.16 -26.54
N GLU A 7 -3.05 -5.31 -27.49
CA GLU A 7 -1.66 -5.27 -27.93
C GLU A 7 -0.75 -4.42 -27.03
N LYS A 8 -1.29 -3.47 -26.24
CA LYS A 8 -0.47 -2.59 -25.39
C LYS A 8 -0.10 -3.17 -24.03
N SER A 9 -0.67 -4.31 -23.63
CA SER A 9 -0.39 -4.92 -22.33
C SER A 9 0.83 -5.83 -22.32
N ILE A 10 1.38 -6.19 -23.49
CA ILE A 10 2.56 -7.08 -23.60
C ILE A 10 3.87 -6.27 -23.60
N ASP A 11 3.86 -5.02 -24.07
CA ASP A 11 5.07 -4.19 -24.22
C ASP A 11 5.59 -3.58 -22.90
N VAL A 12 4.88 -3.78 -21.79
CA VAL A 12 5.29 -3.34 -20.44
C VAL A 12 5.62 -4.55 -19.54
N LEU A 13 5.91 -5.71 -20.14
CA LEU A 13 6.57 -6.80 -19.44
C LEU A 13 8.07 -6.59 -19.53
N THR A 14 8.57 -5.55 -18.87
CA THR A 14 9.98 -5.49 -18.49
C THR A 14 10.16 -6.56 -17.41
N ILE A 15 10.47 -7.79 -17.84
CA ILE A 15 10.96 -8.83 -16.94
C ILE A 15 12.41 -8.47 -16.61
N GLU A 16 12.58 -7.43 -15.80
CA GLU A 16 13.81 -7.26 -15.06
C GLU A 16 13.81 -8.31 -13.95
N GLU A 17 14.96 -8.95 -13.73
CA GLU A 17 15.15 -9.97 -12.71
C GLU A 17 14.50 -9.52 -11.39
N THR A 18 13.67 -10.38 -10.82
CA THR A 18 12.83 -10.10 -9.66
C THR A 18 13.68 -9.66 -8.46
N VAL A 19 13.93 -8.36 -8.30
CA VAL A 19 14.71 -7.84 -7.16
C VAL A 19 13.88 -7.85 -5.86
N ASN A 20 12.55 -7.90 -5.89
CA ASN A 20 11.76 -7.63 -4.68
C ASN A 20 10.64 -8.65 -4.36
N SER A 21 10.96 -9.95 -4.36
CA SER A 21 9.97 -11.02 -4.06
C SER A 21 10.13 -11.66 -2.69
N ARG A 22 10.50 -10.91 -1.65
CA ARG A 22 10.34 -11.37 -0.27
C ARG A 22 9.51 -10.35 0.51
N PRO A 23 8.20 -10.63 0.74
CA PRO A 23 7.40 -9.75 1.58
C PRO A 23 7.99 -9.77 2.99
N VAL A 24 8.59 -8.66 3.40
CA VAL A 24 9.04 -8.47 4.77
C VAL A 24 7.80 -8.06 5.57
N THR A 25 7.40 -8.93 6.49
CA THR A 25 6.33 -8.62 7.44
C THR A 25 6.97 -8.12 8.72
N THR A 26 6.70 -6.88 9.09
CA THR A 26 7.08 -6.33 10.38
C THR A 26 5.84 -6.19 11.23
N LYS A 27 5.86 -6.80 12.41
CA LYS A 27 4.83 -6.61 13.43
C LYS A 27 5.35 -5.65 14.48
N VAL A 28 4.66 -4.54 14.67
CA VAL A 28 4.89 -3.59 15.75
C VAL A 28 3.56 -3.43 16.46
N ASP A 29 3.45 -3.96 17.68
CA ASP A 29 2.24 -3.90 18.50
C ASP A 29 0.95 -4.32 17.77
N ASP A 30 0.05 -3.36 17.56
CA ASP A 30 -1.26 -3.49 16.90
C ASP A 30 -1.21 -3.35 15.37
N LEU A 31 -0.03 -3.18 14.79
CA LEU A 31 0.19 -3.08 13.36
C LEU A 31 0.96 -4.29 12.84
N LYS A 32 0.42 -4.89 11.80
CA LYS A 32 1.15 -5.81 10.93
C LYS A 32 1.28 -5.18 9.54
N SER A 33 2.51 -4.81 9.18
CA SER A 33 2.85 -4.23 7.87
C SER A 33 3.55 -5.27 7.02
N THR A 34 3.12 -5.44 5.78
CA THR A 34 3.74 -6.32 4.78
C THR A 34 4.12 -5.49 3.57
N LEU A 35 5.41 -5.43 3.24
CA LEU A 35 5.87 -4.84 1.97
C LEU A 35 5.51 -5.79 0.83
N LEU A 36 4.62 -5.38 -0.08
CA LEU A 36 4.17 -6.19 -1.20
C LEU A 36 5.04 -5.99 -2.44
N VAL A 37 5.40 -4.73 -2.72
CA VAL A 37 6.29 -4.37 -3.82
C VAL A 37 7.13 -3.18 -3.41
N ALA A 38 8.39 -3.17 -3.84
CA ALA A 38 9.26 -2.01 -3.80
C ALA A 38 9.92 -1.87 -5.16
N SER A 39 9.99 -0.64 -5.65
CA SER A 39 10.69 -0.25 -6.87
C SER A 39 11.32 1.12 -6.64
N ASP A 40 12.13 1.58 -7.59
CA ASP A 40 12.75 2.92 -7.52
C ASP A 40 11.73 4.07 -7.58
N PHE A 41 10.47 3.79 -7.96
CA PHE A 41 9.42 4.79 -8.12
C PHE A 41 8.38 4.77 -7.00
N PHE A 42 8.04 3.59 -6.47
CA PHE A 42 7.02 3.44 -5.45
C PHE A 42 7.19 2.15 -4.65
N ALA A 43 6.61 2.15 -3.46
CA ALA A 43 6.44 0.97 -2.62
C ALA A 43 4.97 0.80 -2.26
N VAL A 44 4.50 -0.46 -2.25
CA VAL A 44 3.13 -0.80 -1.82
C VAL A 44 3.21 -1.65 -0.57
N TYR A 45 2.47 -1.24 0.45
CA TYR A 45 2.38 -1.92 1.73
C TYR A 45 0.94 -2.39 1.96
N LYS A 46 0.81 -3.55 2.60
CA LYS A 46 -0.45 -4.00 3.21
C LYS A 46 -0.35 -3.82 4.71
N TRP A 47 -1.27 -3.05 5.28
CA TRP A 47 -1.38 -2.87 6.72
C TRP A 47 -2.63 -3.59 7.26
N GLU A 48 -2.44 -4.33 8.35
CA GLU A 48 -3.50 -4.94 9.14
C GLU A 48 -3.37 -4.34 10.55
N ILE A 49 -4.35 -3.52 10.94
CA ILE A 49 -4.33 -2.75 12.19
C ILE A 49 -5.44 -3.28 13.11
N SER A 50 -5.08 -3.72 14.30
CA SER A 50 -6.02 -4.22 15.33
C SER A 50 -6.30 -3.24 16.46
N GLY A 51 -5.58 -2.13 16.52
CA GLY A 51 -5.64 -1.14 17.60
C GLY A 51 -5.02 0.18 17.17
N LYS A 52 -4.12 0.75 17.98
CA LYS A 52 -3.49 2.04 17.67
C LYS A 52 -2.15 1.82 16.98
N ALA A 53 -1.97 2.45 15.82
CA ALA A 53 -0.70 2.47 15.12
C ALA A 53 -0.31 3.92 14.83
N ASP A 54 0.89 4.31 15.24
CA ASP A 54 1.46 5.62 14.99
C ASP A 54 2.41 5.52 13.78
N PHE A 55 2.25 6.43 12.82
CA PHE A 55 3.03 6.44 11.57
C PHE A 55 3.74 7.77 11.41
N GLU A 56 5.01 7.71 11.02
CA GLU A 56 5.74 8.90 10.57
C GLU A 56 5.66 9.00 9.04
N LYS A 57 5.43 10.22 8.55
CA LYS A 57 5.43 10.51 7.12
C LYS A 57 6.87 10.40 6.60
N THR A 58 7.14 9.39 5.78
CA THR A 58 8.48 9.12 5.20
C THR A 58 8.62 9.56 3.74
N ALA A 59 7.53 9.98 3.09
CA ALA A 59 7.50 10.40 1.69
C ALA A 59 6.63 11.66 1.51
N ASP A 60 6.82 12.39 0.40
CA ASP A 60 6.10 13.64 0.13
C ASP A 60 4.57 13.48 0.14
N TYR A 61 4.08 12.32 -0.31
CA TYR A 61 2.68 11.93 -0.22
C TYR A 61 2.55 10.41 -0.08
N SER A 62 1.45 9.99 0.55
CA SER A 62 1.07 8.58 0.68
C SER A 62 -0.37 8.43 0.24
N LEU A 63 -0.66 7.39 -0.53
CA LEU A 63 -2.01 7.02 -0.92
C LEU A 63 -2.45 5.80 -0.11
N PHE A 64 -3.62 5.90 0.51
CA PHE A 64 -4.21 4.82 1.31
C PHE A 64 -5.57 4.42 0.74
N SER A 65 -5.87 3.13 0.82
CA SER A 65 -7.18 2.58 0.49
C SER A 65 -7.58 1.59 1.58
N VAL A 66 -8.76 1.78 2.15
CA VAL A 66 -9.33 0.84 3.13
C VAL A 66 -9.92 -0.35 2.36
N LEU A 67 -9.30 -1.51 2.50
CA LEU A 67 -9.76 -2.74 1.83
C LEU A 67 -10.88 -3.43 2.61
N ASP A 68 -10.87 -3.28 3.93
CA ASP A 68 -11.87 -3.83 4.84
C ASP A 68 -11.83 -3.15 6.21
N GLY A 69 -12.98 -3.11 6.88
CA GLY A 69 -13.11 -2.52 8.22
C GLY A 69 -13.35 -1.01 8.22
N GLN A 70 -13.15 -0.43 9.40
CA GLN A 70 -13.30 1.00 9.69
C GLN A 70 -12.28 1.43 10.75
N GLY A 71 -11.95 2.70 10.78
CA GLY A 71 -11.04 3.29 11.75
C GLY A 71 -11.10 4.81 11.73
N SER A 72 -10.22 5.44 12.51
CA SER A 72 -10.05 6.89 12.51
C SER A 72 -8.57 7.22 12.33
N LEU A 73 -8.27 8.17 11.47
CA LEU A 73 -6.94 8.68 11.19
C LEU A 73 -6.81 10.05 11.83
N ASN A 74 -5.92 10.20 12.81
CA ASN A 74 -5.57 11.50 13.38
C ASN A 74 -4.38 12.10 12.63
N VAL A 75 -4.54 13.31 12.08
CA VAL A 75 -3.47 14.08 11.44
C VAL A 75 -3.47 15.49 12.03
N ASP A 76 -2.36 15.90 12.66
CA ASP A 76 -2.21 17.22 13.30
C ASP A 76 -3.38 17.57 14.25
N GLY A 77 -3.89 16.58 14.99
CA GLY A 77 -5.01 16.75 15.93
C GLY A 77 -6.41 16.78 15.28
N GLN A 78 -6.50 16.58 13.96
CA GLN A 78 -7.76 16.43 13.24
C GLN A 78 -8.04 14.94 12.99
N ASP A 79 -9.20 14.47 13.43
CA ASP A 79 -9.65 13.09 13.18
C ASP A 79 -10.43 12.98 11.87
N TYR A 80 -10.12 11.93 11.10
CA TYR A 80 -10.79 11.56 9.87
C TYR A 80 -11.28 10.12 9.96
N ASP A 81 -12.59 9.93 9.92
CA ASP A 81 -13.17 8.59 9.89
C ASP A 81 -12.95 7.95 8.52
N ILE A 82 -12.42 6.72 8.53
CA ILE A 82 -12.12 5.94 7.34
C ILE A 82 -12.91 4.62 7.40
N VAL A 83 -13.62 4.32 6.33
CA VAL A 83 -14.42 3.11 6.18
C VAL A 83 -14.31 2.61 4.74
N LYS A 84 -14.50 1.30 4.55
CA LYS A 84 -14.56 0.67 3.23
C LYS A 84 -15.65 1.26 2.34
#